data_AF-A0A1Z1WN11-F1
#
_entry.id   AF-A0A1Z1WN11-F1
#
_cell.length_a   1.000
_cell.length_b   1.000
_cell.length_c   1.000
_cell.angle_alpha   90.00
_cell.angle_beta   90.00
_cell.angle_gamma   90.00
#
_symmetry.space_group_name_H-M   'P 1'
#
loop_
_entity.id
_entity.type
_entity.pdbx_description
1 polymer ?
#
loop_
_entity_poly.entity_id
_entity_poly.type
_entity_poly.pdbx_seq_one_letter_code
_entity_poly.pdbx_strand_id
1 'polypeptide(L)' 'MLPEEIGFTVDEFVQVVEYAPQTRPGRYTILEHLNLNTDQIKDAYADYAKAIGS' A
#
# COMPACT_ATOMS: atom_id res chain seq x y z
N MET A 1 -11.06 -6.56 -3.57
CA MET A 1 -11.63 -5.61 -2.61
C MET A 1 -10.78 -4.35 -2.68
N LEU A 2 -11.39 -3.18 -2.87
CA LEU A 2 -10.71 -1.89 -2.93
C LEU A 2 -10.84 -1.14 -1.59
N PRO A 3 -9.89 -0.25 -1.23
CA PRO A 3 -9.96 0.58 -0.01
C PRO A 3 -11.26 1.36 0.12
N GLU A 4 -11.84 1.83 -1.00
CA GLU A 4 -13.09 2.58 -1.00
C GLU A 4 -14.27 1.74 -0.49
N GLU A 5 -14.23 0.41 -0.66
CA GLU A 5 -15.27 -0.51 -0.18
C GLU A 5 -15.31 -0.64 1.35
N ILE A 6 -14.22 -0.25 2.02
CA ILE A 6 -14.11 -0.23 3.49
C ILE A 6 -14.02 1.20 4.06
N GLY A 7 -14.28 2.22 3.23
CA GLY A 7 -14.39 3.61 3.65
C GLY A 7 -13.08 4.40 3.69
N PHE A 8 -12.03 3.94 2.99
CA PHE A 8 -10.77 4.67 2.86
C PHE A 8 -10.60 5.21 1.44
N THR A 9 -10.02 6.40 1.32
CA THR A 9 -9.49 6.89 0.05
C THR A 9 -8.20 6.14 -0.32
N VAL A 10 -7.85 6.16 -1.61
CA VAL A 10 -6.58 5.57 -2.08
C VAL A 10 -5.37 6.24 -1.41
N ASP A 11 -5.39 7.56 -1.26
CA ASP A 11 -4.27 8.27 -0.63
C ASP A 11 -4.12 7.90 0.86
N GLU A 12 -5.22 7.73 1.59
CA GLU A 12 -5.18 7.20 2.96
C GLU A 12 -4.62 5.77 3.00
N PHE A 13 -5.02 4.92 2.05
CA PHE A 13 -4.49 3.57 1.94
C PHE A 13 -2.98 3.56 1.69
N VAL A 14 -2.49 4.39 0.77
CA VAL A 14 -1.04 4.54 0.49
C VAL A 14 -0.30 4.95 1.76
N GLN A 15 -0.82 5.93 2.52
CA GLN A 15 -0.21 6.34 3.79
C GLN A 15 -0.17 5.22 4.84
N VAL A 16 -1.24 4.41 4.92
CA VAL A 16 -1.27 3.23 5.81
C VAL A 16 -0.20 2.21 5.41
N VAL A 17 -0.04 1.94 4.11
CA VAL A 17 0.97 1.00 3.60
C VAL A 17 2.38 1.50 3.88
N GLU A 18 2.66 2.78 3.65
CA GLU A 18 3.94 3.41 3.94
C GLU A 18 4.28 3.37 5.44
N TYR A 19 3.27 3.56 6.29
CA TYR A 19 3.45 3.52 7.74
C TYR A 19 3.56 2.10 8.32
N ALA A 20 3.03 1.08 7.64
CA ALA A 20 2.89 -0.27 8.18
C ALA A 20 4.18 -0.89 8.78
N PRO A 21 5.39 -0.74 8.18
CA PRO A 21 6.65 -1.20 8.77
C PRO A 21 6.90 -0.69 10.20
N GLN A 22 6.44 0.52 10.53
CA GLN A 22 6.66 1.14 11.84
C GLN A 22 5.79 0.53 12.95
N THR A 23 4.74 -0.20 12.60
CA THR A 23 3.83 -0.81 13.59
C THR A 23 4.46 -1.99 14.32
N ARG A 24 5.50 -2.61 13.73
CA ARG A 24 6.24 -3.75 14.29
C ARG A 24 7.74 -3.68 13.93
N PRO A 25 8.49 -2.75 14.54
CA PRO A 25 9.91 -2.61 14.27
C PRO A 25 10.66 -3.91 14.59
N GLY A 26 11.63 -4.25 13.73
CA GLY A 26 12.42 -5.50 13.85
C GLY A 26 11.82 -6.71 13.13
N ARG A 27 10.60 -6.59 12.56
CA ARG A 27 10.07 -7.59 11.64
C ARG A 27 10.46 -7.23 10.20
N TYR A 28 11.00 -8.20 9.46
CA TYR A 28 11.25 -8.04 8.03
C TYR A 28 10.11 -8.69 7.24
N THR A 29 9.46 -7.90 6.39
CA THR A 29 8.38 -8.30 5.49
C THR A 29 8.69 -7.85 4.07
N ILE A 30 7.73 -8.06 3.16
CA ILE A 30 7.86 -7.59 1.78
C ILE A 30 7.95 -6.06 1.69
N LEU A 31 7.37 -5.32 2.64
CA LEU A 31 7.38 -3.85 2.62
C LEU A 31 8.79 -3.30 2.87
N GLU A 32 9.53 -3.87 3.82
CA GLU A 32 10.93 -3.51 4.07
C GLU A 32 11.85 -3.99 2.94
N HIS A 33 11.50 -5.08 2.27
CA HIS A 33 12.25 -5.57 1.12
C HIS A 33 12.13 -4.65 -0.10
N LEU A 34 10.90 -4.25 -0.44
CA LEU A 34 10.66 -3.38 -1.57
C LEU A 34 11.06 -1.93 -1.26
N ASN A 35 10.92 -1.49 0.00
CA ASN A 35 11.30 -0.18 0.51
C ASN A 35 10.86 0.97 -0.44
N LEU A 36 9.60 0.89 -0.87
CA LEU A 36 9.01 1.82 -1.83
C LEU A 36 8.72 3.16 -1.15
N ASN A 37 8.93 4.26 -1.87
CA ASN A 37 8.45 5.57 -1.46
C ASN A 37 6.95 5.74 -1.78
N THR A 38 6.33 6.82 -1.29
CA THR A 38 4.90 7.11 -1.48
C THR A 38 4.43 7.01 -2.94
N ASP A 39 5.18 7.58 -3.88
CA ASP A 39 4.81 7.57 -5.31
C ASP A 39 4.87 6.15 -5.89
N GLN A 40 5.90 5.38 -5.52
CA GLN A 40 6.05 3.99 -5.95
C GLN A 40 4.97 3.07 -5.36
N ILE A 41 4.52 3.33 -4.13
CA ILE A 41 3.39 2.62 -3.52
C ILE A 41 2.11 2.93 -4.31
N LYS A 42 1.91 4.20 -4.69
CA LYS A 42 0.75 4.64 -5.48
C LYS A 42 0.72 3.98 -6.85
N ASP A 43 1.85 3.91 -7.55
CA ASP A 43 1.99 3.24 -8.83
C ASP A 43 1.70 1.73 -8.72
N ALA A 44 2.32 1.06 -7.74
CA ALA A 44 2.11 -0.36 -7.50
C ALA A 44 0.64 -0.69 -7.16
N TYR A 45 -0.02 0.19 -6.41
CA TYR A 45 -1.45 0.06 -6.11
C TYR A 45 -2.32 0.29 -7.36
N ALA A 46 -2.01 1.28 -8.19
CA ALA A 46 -2.75 1.53 -9.43
C ALA A 46 -2.68 0.33 -10.39
N ASP A 47 -1.50 -0.29 -10.52
CA ASP A 47 -1.30 -1.51 -11.30
C ASP A 47 -2.12 -2.68 -10.75
N TYR A 48 -2.13 -2.87 -9.42
CA TYR A 48 -2.97 -3.88 -8.76
C TYR A 48 -4.46 -3.65 -9.03
N ALA A 49 -4.96 -2.43 -8.79
CA ALA A 49 -6.37 -2.09 -8.96
C ALA A 49 -6.84 -2.33 -10.40
N LYS A 50 -6.00 -1.99 -11.39
CA LYS A 50 -6.25 -2.27 -12.80
C LYS A 50 -6.32 -3.78 -13.09
N ALA A 51 -5.41 -4.56 -12.51
CA ALA A 51 -5.35 -6.01 -12.72
C ALA A 51 -6.56 -6.75 -12.15
N ILE A 52 -7.14 -6.28 -11.05
CA ILE A 52 -8.33 -6.90 -10.42
C ILE A 52 -9.66 -6.31 -10.87
N GLY A 53 -9.66 -5.12 -11.47
CA GLY A 53 -10.84 -4.48 -12.06
C GLY A 53 -11.10 -4.90 -13.52
N SER A 54 -10.29 -5.82 -14.06
CA SER A 54 -10.42 -6.40 -15.40
C SER A 54 -11.20 -7.71 -15.40
#